data_AF-A0A8T4SEK1-F1
#
_entry.id   AF-A0A8T4SEK1-F1
#
_cell.length_a   1.000
_cell.length_b   1.000
_cell.length_c   1.000
_cell.angle_alpha   90.00
_cell.angle_beta   90.00
_cell.angle_gamma   90.00
#
_symmetry.space_group_name_H-M   'P 1'
#
loop_
_entity.id
_entity.type
_entity.pdbx_description
1 polymer ?
#
loop_
_entity_poly.entity_id
_entity_poly.type
_entity_poly.pdbx_seq_one_letter_code
_entity_poly.pdbx_strand_id
1 'polypeptide(L)'
;MPGGLVHIGAGILCAVVVHLIHFKWEYSYAMFIGNLLPDALKFGLTGIKQGTLDIFHVQKSNEFYRFLSMTTADWSNWLALGFFILAVVMFFYHYHFIKKKRMEEYSELYGFLLAGILIHLVLDILISEKGVWW
;
A
#
# COMPACT_ATOMS: atom_id res chain seq x y z
N MET A 1 -3.10 -4.46 -18.19
CA MET A 1 -2.76 -3.09 -17.73
C MET A 1 -3.93 -2.11 -17.49
N PRO A 2 -5.20 -2.53 -17.29
CA PRO A 2 -6.24 -1.60 -16.81
C PRO A 2 -6.30 -1.40 -15.29
N GLY A 3 -6.02 -2.44 -14.49
CA GLY A 3 -6.14 -2.39 -13.02
C GLY A 3 -5.24 -1.34 -12.35
N GLY A 4 -3.96 -1.25 -12.76
CA GLY A 4 -3.04 -0.26 -12.21
C GLY A 4 -3.46 1.20 -12.47
N LEU A 5 -4.11 1.50 -13.60
CA LEU A 5 -4.65 2.84 -13.87
C LEU A 5 -5.83 3.16 -12.96
N VAL A 6 -6.66 2.15 -12.64
CA VAL A 6 -7.75 2.31 -11.67
C VAL A 6 -7.19 2.60 -10.28
N HIS A 7 -6.14 1.89 -9.85
CA HIS A 7 -5.48 2.16 -8.57
C HIS A 7 -4.84 3.56 -8.54
N ILE A 8 -4.17 3.99 -9.61
CA ILE A 8 -3.61 5.36 -9.68
C ILE A 8 -4.73 6.40 -9.60
N GLY A 9 -5.80 6.25 -10.38
CA GLY A 9 -6.93 7.18 -10.38
C GLY A 9 -7.63 7.25 -9.03
N ALA A 10 -7.94 6.10 -8.42
CA ALA A 10 -8.53 6.03 -7.09
C ALA A 10 -7.60 6.61 -6.02
N GLY A 11 -6.31 6.32 -6.10
CA GLY A 11 -5.30 6.86 -5.19
C GLY A 11 -5.24 8.39 -5.26
N ILE A 12 -5.23 8.98 -6.45
CA ILE A 12 -5.25 10.44 -6.64
C ILE A 12 -6.53 11.02 -6.04
N LEU A 13 -7.68 10.42 -6.34
CA LEU A 13 -8.98 10.87 -5.81
C LEU A 13 -8.99 10.86 -4.27
N CYS A 14 -8.56 9.76 -3.66
CA CYS A 14 -8.47 9.63 -2.21
C CYS A 14 -7.49 10.65 -1.60
N ALA A 15 -6.34 10.86 -2.24
CA ALA A 15 -5.36 11.85 -1.80
C ALA A 15 -5.91 13.28 -1.82
N VAL A 16 -6.66 13.64 -2.88
CA VAL A 16 -7.34 14.93 -2.99
C VAL A 16 -8.41 15.08 -1.90
N VAL A 17 -9.24 14.07 -1.67
CA VAL A 17 -10.26 14.11 -0.60
C VAL A 17 -9.61 14.30 0.77
N VAL A 18 -8.57 13.52 1.09
CA VAL A 18 -7.83 13.67 2.35
C VAL A 18 -7.22 15.06 2.46
N HIS A 19 -6.69 15.61 1.37
CA HIS A 19 -6.12 16.96 1.35
C HIS A 19 -7.19 18.01 1.69
N LEU A 20 -8.37 17.92 1.08
CA LEU A 20 -9.44 18.89 1.28
C LEU A 20 -10.04 18.85 2.69
N ILE A 21 -9.96 17.69 3.38
CA ILE A 21 -10.46 17.54 4.76
C ILE A 21 -9.42 18.04 5.77
N HIS A 22 -8.15 17.66 5.59
CA HIS A 22 -7.11 17.88 6.61
C HIS A 22 -6.14 19.03 6.29
N PHE A 23 -6.14 19.54 5.06
CA PHE A 23 -5.22 20.57 4.55
C PHE A 23 -3.73 20.27 4.78
N LYS A 24 -3.38 18.98 4.83
CA LYS A 24 -2.00 18.49 5.04
C LYS A 24 -1.62 17.54 3.92
N TRP A 25 -0.52 17.86 3.24
CA TRP A 25 -0.05 17.06 2.10
C TRP A 25 0.50 15.70 2.54
N GLU A 26 1.06 15.61 3.74
CA GLU A 26 1.67 14.41 4.27
C GLU A 26 0.64 13.27 4.40
N TYR A 27 -0.59 13.58 4.80
CA TYR A 27 -1.68 12.61 4.92
C TYR A 27 -2.17 12.16 3.55
N SER A 28 -2.27 13.09 2.59
CA SER A 28 -2.60 12.78 1.20
C SER A 28 -1.55 11.87 0.57
N TYR A 29 -0.27 12.13 0.80
CA TYR A 29 0.81 11.28 0.32
C TYR A 29 0.79 9.91 1.00
N ALA A 30 0.57 9.84 2.31
CA ALA A 30 0.43 8.56 3.01
C ALA A 30 -0.72 7.72 2.42
N MET A 31 -1.87 8.33 2.16
CA MET A 31 -3.01 7.68 1.53
C MET A 31 -2.68 7.18 0.12
N PHE A 32 -2.08 8.04 -0.70
CA PHE A 32 -1.70 7.72 -2.08
C PHE A 32 -0.68 6.59 -2.16
N ILE A 33 0.40 6.71 -1.37
CA ILE A 33 1.46 5.71 -1.28
C ILE A 33 0.88 4.41 -0.78
N GLY A 34 0.07 4.44 0.28
CA GLY A 34 -0.59 3.23 0.81
C GLY A 34 -1.39 2.49 -0.26
N ASN A 35 -2.11 3.24 -1.10
CA ASN A 35 -2.89 2.65 -2.20
C ASN A 35 -2.03 2.13 -3.36
N LEU A 36 -0.83 2.66 -3.61
CA LEU A 36 0.05 2.17 -4.68
C LEU A 36 1.10 1.16 -4.23
N LEU A 37 1.35 1.09 -2.93
CA LEU A 37 2.40 0.25 -2.36
C LEU A 37 2.22 -1.24 -2.69
N PRO A 38 1.00 -1.83 -2.63
CA PRO A 38 0.84 -3.24 -3.00
C PRO A 38 1.17 -3.50 -4.47
N ASP A 39 0.75 -2.63 -5.40
CA ASP A 39 1.12 -2.72 -6.82
C ASP A 39 2.61 -2.55 -7.06
N ALA A 40 3.25 -1.60 -6.36
CA ALA A 40 4.69 -1.36 -6.47
C ALA A 40 5.50 -2.60 -6.01
N LEU A 41 5.04 -3.29 -4.97
CA LEU A 41 5.68 -4.52 -4.49
C LEU A 41 5.35 -5.73 -5.39
N LYS A 42 4.09 -5.88 -5.84
CA LYS A 42 3.65 -6.98 -6.72
C LYS A 42 4.28 -6.90 -8.10
N PHE A 43 4.33 -5.71 -8.70
CA PHE A 43 4.64 -5.50 -10.12
C PHE A 43 5.91 -4.67 -10.36
N GLY A 44 6.21 -3.68 -9.51
CA GLY A 44 7.38 -2.82 -9.68
C GLY A 44 8.70 -3.58 -9.50
N LEU A 45 8.86 -4.28 -8.38
CA LEU A 45 10.09 -5.05 -8.07
C LEU A 45 10.29 -6.26 -8.98
N THR A 46 9.20 -6.88 -9.41
CA THR A 46 9.17 -8.04 -10.31
C THR A 46 9.44 -7.64 -11.75
N GLY A 47 8.74 -6.63 -12.26
CA GLY A 47 8.85 -6.18 -13.65
C GLY A 47 10.21 -5.59 -13.99
N ILE A 48 10.82 -4.83 -13.07
CA ILE A 48 12.17 -4.28 -13.24
C ILE A 48 13.21 -5.39 -13.36
N LYS A 49 13.14 -6.42 -12.51
CA LYS A 49 14.15 -7.49 -12.48
C LYS A 49 13.98 -8.53 -13.58
N GLN A 50 12.77 -8.70 -14.11
CA GLN A 50 12.49 -9.61 -15.22
C GLN A 50 12.49 -8.92 -16.59
N GLY A 51 12.66 -7.60 -16.63
CA GLY A 51 12.64 -6.81 -17.87
C GLY A 51 11.31 -6.90 -18.64
N THR A 52 10.23 -7.27 -17.96
CA THR A 52 8.92 -7.49 -18.57
C THR A 52 7.82 -6.81 -17.78
N LEU A 53 6.86 -6.24 -18.51
CA LEU A 53 5.62 -5.69 -17.96
C LEU A 53 4.48 -6.73 -18.00
N ASP A 54 4.77 -7.96 -18.46
CA ASP A 54 3.80 -9.05 -18.56
C ASP A 54 3.63 -9.76 -17.21
N ILE A 55 2.50 -9.46 -16.58
CA ILE A 55 2.10 -9.90 -15.25
C ILE A 55 1.98 -11.43 -15.15
N PHE A 56 1.65 -12.10 -16.27
CA PHE A 56 1.42 -13.55 -16.31
C PHE A 56 2.71 -14.37 -16.41
N HIS A 57 3.81 -13.77 -16.88
CA HIS A 57 5.14 -14.39 -16.86
C HIS A 57 5.75 -14.43 -15.44
N VAL A 58 5.30 -13.55 -14.55
CA VAL A 58 5.85 -13.39 -13.20
C VAL A 58 5.47 -14.56 -12.28
N GLN A 59 4.25 -15.09 -12.40
CA GLN A 59 3.79 -16.22 -11.57
C GLN A 59 4.50 -17.55 -11.88
N LYS A 60 5.19 -17.64 -13.03
CA LYS A 60 5.78 -18.90 -13.53
C LYS A 60 7.30 -18.99 -13.40
N SER A 61 7.99 -17.92 -13.01
CA SER A 61 9.45 -17.78 -13.24
C SER A 61 10.34 -17.86 -11.99
N ASN A 62 9.84 -17.61 -10.76
CA ASN A 62 10.65 -17.74 -9.52
C ASN A 62 9.79 -17.88 -8.26
N GLU A 63 10.18 -18.75 -7.32
CA GLU A 63 9.48 -18.96 -6.04
C GLU A 63 9.41 -17.70 -5.18
N PHE A 64 10.45 -16.85 -5.18
CA PHE A 64 10.46 -15.61 -4.42
C PHE A 64 9.37 -14.63 -4.88
N TYR A 65 9.14 -14.53 -6.18
CA TYR A 65 8.12 -13.61 -6.73
C TYR A 65 6.71 -14.14 -6.56
N ARG A 66 6.54 -15.46 -6.64
CA ARG A 66 5.29 -16.11 -6.25
C ARG A 66 4.97 -15.84 -4.78
N PHE A 67 5.96 -16.01 -3.89
CA PHE A 67 5.83 -15.68 -2.46
C PHE A 67 5.47 -14.20 -2.25
N LEU A 68 6.20 -13.27 -2.88
CA LEU A 68 5.93 -11.84 -2.74
C LEU A 68 4.53 -11.47 -3.21
N SER A 69 4.08 -12.01 -4.36
CA SER A 69 2.74 -11.79 -4.90
C SER A 69 1.65 -12.31 -3.98
N MET A 70 1.81 -13.51 -3.43
CA MET A 70 0.86 -14.09 -2.47
C MET A 70 0.82 -13.28 -1.17
N THR A 71 1.99 -12.91 -0.65
CA THR A 71 2.11 -12.17 0.62
C THR A 71 1.48 -10.78 0.52
N THR A 72 1.68 -10.07 -0.59
CA THR A 72 1.16 -8.70 -0.80
C THR A 72 -0.31 -8.65 -1.21
N ALA A 73 -0.91 -9.78 -1.61
CA ALA A 73 -2.34 -9.88 -1.90
C ALA A 73 -3.21 -10.09 -0.65
N ASP A 74 -2.62 -10.50 0.48
CA ASP A 74 -3.35 -10.79 1.71
C ASP A 74 -3.35 -9.57 2.67
N TRP A 75 -4.54 -9.11 3.04
CA TRP A 75 -4.74 -8.03 4.00
C TRP A 75 -4.14 -8.32 5.38
N SER A 76 -4.10 -9.60 5.78
CA SER A 76 -3.56 -10.04 7.07
C SER A 76 -2.06 -9.73 7.18
N ASN A 77 -1.32 -9.86 6.08
CA ASN A 77 0.10 -9.57 6.04
C ASN A 77 0.39 -8.06 6.15
N TRP A 78 -0.47 -7.24 5.54
CA TRP A 78 -0.38 -5.78 5.68
C TRP A 78 -0.69 -5.32 7.10
N LEU A 79 -1.67 -5.92 7.77
CA LEU A 79 -1.91 -5.66 9.18
C LEU A 79 -0.77 -6.14 10.06
N ALA A 80 -0.21 -7.32 9.81
CA ALA A 80 0.93 -7.84 10.56
C ALA A 80 2.16 -6.92 10.43
N LEU A 81 2.50 -6.51 9.20
CA LEU A 81 3.56 -5.54 8.94
C LEU A 81 3.28 -4.21 9.64
N GLY A 82 2.03 -3.77 9.59
CA GLY A 82 1.60 -2.56 10.24
C GLY A 82 1.77 -2.61 11.76
N PHE A 83 1.29 -3.66 12.42
CA PHE A 83 1.46 -3.87 13.86
C PHE A 83 2.93 -3.92 14.25
N PHE A 84 3.78 -4.55 13.43
CA PHE A 84 5.22 -4.55 13.63
C PHE A 84 5.81 -3.14 13.60
N ILE A 85 5.49 -2.33 12.58
CA ILE A 85 5.96 -0.94 12.48
C ILE A 85 5.48 -0.12 13.68
N LEU A 86 4.20 -0.25 14.05
CA LEU A 86 3.63 0.45 15.20
C LEU A 86 4.35 0.06 16.51
N ALA A 87 4.64 -1.23 16.70
CA ALA A 87 5.39 -1.72 17.86
C ALA A 87 6.81 -1.14 17.93
N VAL A 88 7.52 -1.07 16.80
CA VAL A 88 8.86 -0.46 16.71
C VAL A 88 8.80 1.04 17.02
N VAL A 89 7.81 1.75 16.50
CA VAL A 89 7.64 3.19 16.77
C VAL A 89 7.29 3.42 18.25
N MET A 90 6.41 2.59 18.83
CA MET A 90 6.09 2.64 20.27
C MET A 90 7.31 2.32 21.15
N PHE A 91 8.16 1.38 20.73
CA PHE A 91 9.43 1.10 21.39
C PHE A 91 10.33 2.34 21.38
N PHE A 92 10.55 2.98 20.23
CA PHE A 92 11.34 4.21 20.17
C PHE A 92 10.74 5.37 20.97
N TYR A 93 9.42 5.46 21.04
CA TYR A 93 8.73 6.40 21.91
C TYR A 93 8.99 6.11 23.40
N HIS A 94 8.91 4.85 23.82
CA HIS A 94 9.18 4.42 25.19
C HIS A 94 10.62 4.76 25.64
N TYR A 95 11.60 4.59 24.76
CA TYR A 95 13.00 4.97 25.01
C TYR A 95 13.29 6.47 24.77
N HIS A 96 12.25 7.30 24.63
CA HIS A 96 12.33 8.75 24.44
C HIS A 96 13.14 9.22 23.22
N PHE A 97 13.38 8.34 22.24
CA PHE A 97 13.96 8.75 20.95
C PHE A 97 12.96 9.57 20.12
N ILE A 98 11.66 9.39 20.36
CA ILE A 98 10.57 10.09 19.69
C ILE A 98 9.80 10.94 20.72
N LYS A 99 9.57 12.21 20.40
CA LYS A 99 8.75 13.12 21.22
C LYS A 99 7.26 12.85 21.00
N LYS A 100 6.43 13.09 22.01
CA LYS A 100 4.97 12.88 21.97
C LYS A 100 4.29 13.49 20.73
N LYS A 101 4.57 14.76 20.42
CA LYS A 101 4.02 15.44 19.23
C LYS A 101 4.30 14.67 17.93
N ARG A 102 5.53 14.15 17.79
CA ARG A 102 5.94 13.37 16.60
C ARG A 102 5.31 11.99 16.58
N MET A 103 5.04 11.39 17.74
CA MET A 103 4.31 10.13 17.85
C MET A 103 2.87 10.26 17.33
N GLU A 104 2.19 11.35 17.68
CA GLU A 104 0.83 11.64 17.19
C GLU A 104 0.83 11.80 15.66
N GLU A 105 1.78 12.58 15.12
CA GLU A 105 1.96 12.73 13.66
C GLU A 105 2.21 11.38 12.96
N TYR A 106 3.05 10.51 13.53
CA TYR A 106 3.32 9.17 12.98
C TYR A 106 2.11 8.24 13.05
N SER A 107 1.33 8.30 14.13
CA SER A 107 0.10 7.51 14.26
C SER A 107 -0.93 7.90 13.20
N GLU A 108 -1.09 9.20 12.94
CA GLU A 108 -2.02 9.70 11.93
C GLU A 108 -1.55 9.31 10.51
N LEU A 109 -0.27 9.51 10.19
CA LEU A 109 0.31 9.11 8.90
C LEU A 109 0.16 7.61 8.66
N TYR A 110 0.41 6.80 9.70
CA TYR A 110 0.24 5.37 9.63
C TYR A 110 -1.23 4.97 9.40
N GLY A 111 -2.18 5.65 10.03
CA GLY A 111 -3.61 5.46 9.78
C GLY A 111 -4.00 5.70 8.31
N PHE A 112 -3.52 6.80 7.71
CA PHE A 112 -3.76 7.08 6.28
C PHE A 112 -3.08 6.09 5.35
N LEU A 113 -1.86 5.64 5.68
CA LEU A 113 -1.16 4.61 4.92
C LEU A 113 -1.98 3.31 4.89
N LEU A 114 -2.46 2.85 6.05
CA LEU A 114 -3.30 1.65 6.14
C LEU A 114 -4.63 1.81 5.40
N ALA A 115 -5.26 2.98 5.52
CA ALA A 115 -6.50 3.25 4.79
C ALA A 115 -6.28 3.20 3.27
N GLY A 116 -5.16 3.71 2.78
CA GLY A 116 -4.75 3.57 1.38
C GLY A 116 -4.61 2.12 0.95
N ILE A 117 -3.90 1.30 1.74
CA ILE A 117 -3.74 -0.15 1.47
C ILE A 117 -5.09 -0.86 1.46
N LEU A 118 -5.98 -0.52 2.40
CA LEU A 118 -7.32 -1.12 2.47
C LEU A 118 -8.14 -0.79 1.21
N ILE A 119 -8.12 0.47 0.75
CA ILE A 119 -8.79 0.86 -0.50
C ILE A 119 -8.24 0.08 -1.68
N HIS A 120 -6.91 -0.07 -1.77
CA HIS A 120 -6.29 -0.88 -2.81
C HIS A 120 -6.83 -2.31 -2.83
N LEU A 121 -6.88 -2.98 -1.68
CA LEU A 121 -7.35 -4.36 -1.60
C LEU A 121 -8.85 -4.49 -1.92
N VAL A 122 -9.66 -3.51 -1.53
CA VAL A 122 -11.08 -3.44 -1.90
C VAL A 122 -11.23 -3.27 -3.42
N LEU A 123 -10.39 -2.44 -4.05
CA LEU A 123 -10.38 -2.28 -5.50
C LEU A 123 -9.96 -3.57 -6.20
N ASP A 124 -8.94 -4.27 -5.70
CA ASP A 124 -8.54 -5.60 -6.21
C ASP A 124 -9.71 -6.59 -6.19
N ILE A 125 -10.49 -6.64 -5.09
CA ILE A 125 -11.70 -7.48 -4.98
C ILE A 125 -12.75 -7.04 -6.00
N LEU A 126 -13.09 -5.75 -6.04
CA LEU A 126 -14.12 -5.22 -6.94
C LEU A 126 -13.78 -5.41 -8.42
N ILE A 127 -12.51 -5.26 -8.79
CA ILE A 127 -12.02 -5.41 -10.15
C ILE A 127 -12.03 -6.90 -10.55
N SER A 128 -11.59 -7.80 -9.65
CA SER A 128 -11.55 -9.25 -9.92
C SER A 128 -12.94 -9.89 -9.94
N GLU A 129 -13.83 -9.55 -9.01
CA GLU A 129 -15.19 -10.11 -8.93
C GLU A 129 -16.10 -9.63 -10.06
N LYS A 130 -16.01 -8.35 -10.43
CA LYS A 130 -16.84 -7.79 -11.50
C LYS A 130 -16.30 -8.08 -12.90
N GLY A 131 -15.15 -8.75 -12.98
CA GLY A 131 -14.55 -9.17 -14.25
C GLY A 131 -14.35 -8.05 -15.25
N VAL A 132 -14.15 -6.82 -14.76
CA VAL A 132 -14.14 -5.62 -15.61
C VAL A 132 -12.93 -5.63 -16.56
N TRP A 133 -11.94 -6.49 -16.31
CA TRP A 133 -10.66 -6.48 -17.04
C TRP A 133 -9.99 -7.86 -17.17
N TRP A 134 -10.75 -8.89 -17.54
CA TRP A 134 -10.19 -10.07 -18.20
C TRP A 134 -9.83 -9.74 -19.66
#